data_AF-A0A1J4JE78-F1
#
_entry.id   AF-A0A1J4JE78-F1
#
_cell.length_a   1.000
_cell.length_b   1.000
_cell.length_c   1.000
_cell.angle_alpha   90.00
_cell.angle_beta   90.00
_cell.angle_gamma   90.00
#
_symmetry.space_group_name_H-M   'P 1'
#
loop_
_entity.id
_entity.type
_entity.pdbx_description
1 polymer ?
#
loop_
_entity_poly.entity_id
_entity_poly.type
_entity_poly.pdbx_seq_one_letter_code
_entity_poly.pdbx_strand_id
1 'polypeptide(L)'
;MTSSLSFSFSIDKPSQSGITFLLTPLISQQEGYKIPPRSIPSAIHRILHQIEHYLLVAVIPSEENDIKITFFNVPQQNAKLLCEKALSQLNSNITFSLKEVKFVYDQYLVKIAYEAFIIRTLEEAGNYLMYFESTILYDPRGILVSDLSINSQSPLQFVSQMIKNQNHKMLIEMTGQISCQKINIFDSLSKTQKKECELKSSVDLDFRRCLVLPRFSRAYVIKIAKPNPVEIESMKKYWWQSHGFLMNEIQYVAKVTFSKDETAFALTYPLQCVVDINQPLVRNDAAGRKVAEFIDSMKDDITRALIATSTEQKLQKKLL
;
A
#
# COMPACT_ATOMS: atom_id res chain seq x y z
N MET A 1 12.74 18.92 -19.28
CA MET A 1 13.48 19.11 -18.01
C MET A 1 13.19 17.90 -17.14
N THR A 2 14.20 17.15 -16.72
CA THR A 2 14.08 16.10 -15.69
C THR A 2 14.21 16.78 -14.34
N SER A 3 13.10 16.94 -13.63
CA SER A 3 13.13 17.33 -12.22
C SER A 3 13.30 16.08 -11.35
N SER A 4 14.19 16.15 -10.38
CA SER A 4 14.35 15.11 -9.36
C SER A 4 13.54 15.46 -8.13
N LEU A 5 12.87 14.45 -7.59
CA LEU A 5 12.20 14.51 -6.30
C LEU A 5 13.22 14.18 -5.20
N SER A 6 13.18 14.86 -4.05
CA SER A 6 13.89 14.45 -2.84
C SER A 6 13.07 14.83 -1.62
N PHE A 7 12.73 13.85 -0.79
CA PHE A 7 12.16 14.06 0.54
C PHE A 7 13.19 13.64 1.56
N SER A 8 13.44 14.45 2.58
CA SER A 8 14.36 14.10 3.67
C SER A 8 13.68 14.36 5.00
N PHE A 9 13.47 13.31 5.80
CA PHE A 9 12.94 13.45 7.15
C PHE A 9 13.77 12.64 8.13
N SER A 10 13.71 13.09 9.38
CA SER A 10 14.52 12.62 10.50
C SER A 10 13.65 11.92 11.51
N ILE A 11 13.88 10.63 11.73
CA ILE A 11 13.17 9.88 12.78
C ILE A 11 14.16 9.49 13.88
N ASP A 12 13.72 9.57 15.13
CA ASP A 12 14.50 9.13 16.29
C ASP A 12 14.86 7.65 16.13
N LYS A 13 16.11 7.30 16.48
CA LYS A 13 16.60 5.94 16.39
C LYS A 13 15.67 4.99 17.16
N PRO A 14 15.26 3.84 16.58
CA PRO A 14 14.46 2.88 17.31
C PRO A 14 15.28 2.32 18.47
N SER A 15 14.62 1.93 19.56
CA SER A 15 15.31 1.21 20.61
C SER A 15 15.95 -0.06 20.03
N GLN A 16 17.06 -0.48 20.61
CA GLN A 16 17.64 -1.80 20.34
C GLN A 16 16.82 -2.93 20.99
N SER A 17 15.56 -2.66 21.34
CA SER A 17 14.64 -3.58 21.97
C SER A 17 13.36 -3.69 21.15
N GLY A 18 12.78 -4.86 21.11
CA GLY A 18 11.54 -5.10 20.40
C GLY A 18 10.92 -6.42 20.85
N ILE A 19 9.70 -6.64 20.38
CA ILE A 19 8.94 -7.87 20.63
C ILE A 19 8.61 -8.47 19.28
N THR A 20 8.98 -9.74 19.09
CA THR A 20 8.73 -10.46 17.84
C THR A 20 7.74 -11.59 18.05
N PHE A 21 6.76 -11.66 17.18
CA PHE A 21 5.84 -12.78 17.08
C PHE A 21 6.02 -13.49 15.73
N LEU A 22 5.92 -14.80 15.77
CA LEU A 22 5.78 -15.66 14.61
C LEU A 22 4.31 -16.04 14.47
N LEU A 23 3.75 -15.75 13.30
CA LEU A 23 2.44 -16.20 12.88
C LEU A 23 2.61 -17.43 11.99
N THR A 24 2.10 -18.57 12.45
CA THR A 24 2.11 -19.80 11.65
C THR A 24 0.69 -20.09 11.15
N PRO A 25 0.51 -20.22 9.82
CA PRO A 25 -0.80 -20.42 9.24
C PRO A 25 -1.40 -21.75 9.72
N LEU A 26 -2.65 -21.68 10.14
CA LEU A 26 -3.49 -22.83 10.43
C LEU A 26 -4.50 -22.95 9.29
N ILE A 27 -4.65 -24.16 8.75
CA ILE A 27 -5.69 -24.45 7.76
C ILE A 27 -7.04 -24.13 8.40
N SER A 28 -7.69 -23.07 7.94
CA SER A 28 -9.02 -22.68 8.44
C SER A 28 -10.10 -23.26 7.53
N GLN A 29 -11.17 -23.73 8.16
CA GLN A 29 -12.42 -24.14 7.50
C GLN A 29 -13.39 -22.97 7.31
N GLN A 30 -13.00 -21.73 7.65
CA GLN A 30 -13.88 -20.57 7.56
C GLN A 30 -14.13 -20.15 6.10
N GLU A 31 -15.40 -20.03 5.74
CA GLU A 31 -15.83 -19.27 4.57
C GLU A 31 -15.55 -17.79 4.81
N GLY A 32 -14.61 -17.23 4.07
CA GLY A 32 -14.19 -15.84 4.21
C GLY A 32 -13.57 -15.31 2.92
N TYR A 33 -13.35 -14.00 2.86
CA TYR A 33 -12.72 -13.36 1.72
C TYR A 33 -11.26 -13.86 1.57
N LYS A 34 -10.88 -14.32 0.38
CA LYS A 34 -9.53 -14.87 0.12
C LYS A 34 -8.54 -13.73 -0.14
N ILE A 35 -7.96 -13.15 0.91
CA ILE A 35 -6.73 -12.37 0.74
C ILE A 35 -5.64 -13.34 0.28
N PRO A 36 -4.99 -13.14 -0.87
CA PRO A 36 -3.91 -14.01 -1.30
C PRO A 36 -2.82 -14.07 -0.22
N PRO A 37 -2.22 -15.24 0.08
CA PRO A 37 -1.20 -15.37 1.12
C PRO A 37 -0.08 -14.33 1.01
N ARG A 38 0.33 -14.02 -0.23
CA ARG A 38 1.36 -13.01 -0.56
C ARG A 38 0.99 -11.57 -0.18
N SER A 39 -0.30 -11.26 -0.01
CA SER A 39 -0.81 -9.94 0.36
C SER A 39 -1.07 -9.78 1.85
N ILE A 40 -1.01 -10.87 2.63
CA ILE A 40 -1.30 -10.85 4.06
C ILE A 40 -0.33 -9.94 4.85
N PRO A 41 1.00 -9.96 4.64
CA PRO A 41 1.91 -9.06 5.36
C PRO A 41 1.54 -7.58 5.22
N SER A 42 1.23 -7.14 3.99
CA SER A 42 0.81 -5.75 3.73
C SER A 42 -0.55 -5.44 4.37
N ALA A 43 -1.49 -6.39 4.33
CA ALA A 43 -2.80 -6.22 4.97
C ALA A 43 -2.68 -6.08 6.51
N ILE A 44 -1.87 -6.92 7.15
CA ILE A 44 -1.56 -6.82 8.57
C ILE A 44 -0.95 -5.45 8.88
N HIS A 45 0.03 -4.99 8.08
CA HIS A 45 0.64 -3.69 8.31
C HIS A 45 -0.37 -2.53 8.18
N ARG A 46 -1.30 -2.58 7.23
CA ARG A 46 -2.39 -1.58 7.12
C ARG A 46 -3.31 -1.58 8.32
N ILE A 47 -3.75 -2.77 8.74
CA ILE A 47 -4.64 -2.91 9.89
C ILE A 47 -3.97 -2.40 11.16
N LEU A 48 -2.70 -2.76 11.36
CA LEU A 48 -1.91 -2.28 12.49
C LEU A 48 -1.77 -0.76 12.48
N HIS A 49 -1.54 -0.13 11.33
CA HIS A 49 -1.53 1.33 11.19
C HIS A 49 -2.89 1.97 11.49
N GLN A 50 -4.00 1.34 11.10
CA GLN A 50 -5.35 1.85 11.43
C GLN A 50 -5.67 1.77 12.92
N ILE A 51 -5.19 0.72 13.59
CA ILE A 51 -5.34 0.55 15.04
C ILE A 51 -4.47 1.56 15.78
N GLU A 52 -3.22 1.73 15.32
CA GLU A 52 -2.21 2.57 15.94
C GLU A 52 -1.32 3.22 14.85
N HIS A 53 -1.65 4.48 14.50
CA HIS A 53 -1.05 5.21 13.36
C HIS A 53 0.46 5.35 13.46
N TYR A 54 1.01 5.30 14.67
CA TYR A 54 2.42 5.59 14.93
C TYR A 54 3.22 4.36 15.35
N LEU A 55 2.68 3.19 15.02
CA LEU A 55 3.31 1.93 15.33
C LEU A 55 4.48 1.65 14.38
N LEU A 56 5.69 1.63 14.92
CA LEU A 56 6.86 1.15 14.18
C LEU A 56 6.89 -0.39 14.23
N VAL A 57 6.46 -1.02 13.14
CA VAL A 57 6.34 -2.48 13.06
C VAL A 57 6.89 -3.00 11.74
N ALA A 58 7.68 -4.08 11.80
CA ALA A 58 8.09 -4.83 10.61
C ALA A 58 7.20 -6.07 10.48
N VAL A 59 6.62 -6.29 9.29
CA VAL A 59 5.82 -7.48 8.97
C VAL A 59 6.45 -8.15 7.76
N ILE A 60 7.04 -9.33 7.97
CA ILE A 60 7.89 -9.98 6.97
C ILE A 60 7.42 -11.41 6.72
N PRO A 61 7.18 -11.81 5.46
CA PRO A 61 6.96 -13.21 5.15
C PRO A 61 8.25 -14.02 5.40
N SER A 62 8.10 -15.15 6.07
CA SER A 62 9.15 -16.13 6.33
C SER A 62 8.89 -17.38 5.48
N GLU A 63 9.72 -18.41 5.66
CA GLU A 63 9.53 -19.72 5.03
C GLU A 63 8.13 -20.29 5.30
N GLU A 64 7.62 -21.12 4.39
CA GLU A 64 6.35 -21.88 4.56
C GLU A 64 5.07 -21.04 4.75
N ASN A 65 5.07 -19.77 4.33
CA ASN A 65 4.00 -18.78 4.54
C ASN A 65 3.84 -18.31 5.99
N ASP A 66 4.81 -18.58 6.86
CA ASP A 66 4.89 -17.94 8.16
C ASP A 66 5.06 -16.42 8.00
N ILE A 67 4.61 -15.65 9.00
CA ILE A 67 4.77 -14.20 9.02
C ILE A 67 5.42 -13.79 10.34
N LYS A 68 6.54 -13.09 10.26
CA LYS A 68 7.21 -12.50 11.42
C LYS A 68 6.72 -11.06 11.59
N ILE A 69 6.24 -10.73 12.79
CA ILE A 69 5.82 -9.39 13.17
C ILE A 69 6.73 -8.91 14.30
N THR A 70 7.46 -7.82 14.06
CA THR A 70 8.38 -7.23 15.04
C THR A 70 7.93 -5.83 15.39
N PHE A 71 7.55 -5.62 16.64
CA PHE A 71 7.17 -4.32 17.19
C PHE A 71 8.38 -3.67 17.86
N PHE A 72 8.62 -2.40 17.53
CA PHE A 72 9.66 -1.58 18.15
C PHE A 72 9.05 -0.62 19.16
N ASN A 73 9.69 -0.46 20.33
CA ASN A 73 9.24 0.45 21.38
C ASN A 73 7.82 0.18 21.96
N VAL A 74 7.28 -1.05 21.81
CA VAL A 74 5.95 -1.41 22.35
C VAL A 74 6.11 -2.43 23.49
N PRO A 75 5.43 -2.23 24.64
CA PRO A 75 5.41 -3.23 25.71
C PRO A 75 4.85 -4.58 25.21
N GLN A 76 5.40 -5.70 25.70
CA GLN A 76 5.04 -7.05 25.26
C GLN A 76 3.52 -7.32 25.29
N GLN A 77 2.84 -6.95 26.37
CA GLN A 77 1.39 -7.13 26.51
C GLN A 77 0.61 -6.36 25.44
N ASN A 78 1.03 -5.12 25.16
CA ASN A 78 0.41 -4.28 24.13
C ASN A 78 0.70 -4.82 22.73
N ALA A 79 1.93 -5.26 22.46
CA ALA A 79 2.33 -5.83 21.17
C ALA A 79 1.52 -7.10 20.86
N LYS A 80 1.31 -7.96 21.85
CA LYS A 80 0.46 -9.15 21.73
C LYS A 80 -0.99 -8.77 21.42
N LEU A 81 -1.56 -7.83 22.17
CA LEU A 81 -2.93 -7.35 21.97
C LEU A 81 -3.13 -6.75 20.57
N LEU A 82 -2.16 -5.97 20.08
CA LEU A 82 -2.18 -5.39 18.73
C LEU A 82 -2.15 -6.49 17.66
N CYS A 83 -1.31 -7.51 17.84
CA CYS A 83 -1.27 -8.68 16.96
C CYS A 83 -2.63 -9.39 16.91
N GLU A 84 -3.22 -9.70 18.06
CA GLU A 84 -4.50 -10.40 18.15
C GLU A 84 -5.64 -9.57 17.52
N LYS A 85 -5.67 -8.26 17.78
CA LYS A 85 -6.61 -7.34 17.12
C LYS A 85 -6.42 -7.34 15.61
N ALA A 86 -5.18 -7.25 15.12
CA ALA A 86 -4.92 -7.25 13.69
C ALA A 86 -5.37 -8.53 13.00
N LEU A 87 -5.12 -9.70 13.62
CA LEU A 87 -5.57 -10.99 13.12
C LEU A 87 -7.10 -11.09 13.08
N SER A 88 -7.79 -10.58 14.11
CA SER A 88 -9.26 -10.55 14.13
C SER A 88 -9.87 -9.69 13.02
N GLN A 89 -9.18 -8.63 12.59
CA GLN A 89 -9.62 -7.71 11.54
C GLN A 89 -9.16 -8.11 10.13
N LEU A 90 -8.21 -9.05 10.01
CA LEU A 90 -7.66 -9.48 8.73
C LEU A 90 -8.74 -10.08 7.80
N ASN A 91 -9.82 -10.64 8.36
CA ASN A 91 -10.96 -11.19 7.59
C ASN A 91 -10.50 -12.15 6.47
N SER A 92 -9.46 -12.94 6.75
CA SER A 92 -8.88 -13.93 5.84
C SER A 92 -9.42 -15.33 6.14
N ASN A 93 -9.48 -16.19 5.13
CA ASN A 93 -9.74 -17.62 5.28
C ASN A 93 -8.51 -18.40 5.81
N ILE A 94 -7.47 -17.71 6.28
CA ILE A 94 -6.31 -18.29 6.94
C ILE A 94 -6.31 -17.77 8.36
N THR A 95 -6.44 -18.69 9.31
CA THR A 95 -6.21 -18.39 10.73
C THR A 95 -4.73 -18.53 11.04
N PHE A 96 -4.24 -17.84 12.06
CA PHE A 96 -2.84 -17.92 12.46
C PHE A 96 -2.73 -18.30 13.93
N SER A 97 -1.79 -19.20 14.23
CA SER A 97 -1.28 -19.36 15.58
C SER A 97 -0.25 -18.27 15.86
N LEU A 98 -0.29 -17.69 17.06
CA LEU A 98 0.61 -16.62 17.50
C LEU A 98 1.62 -17.19 18.50
N LYS A 99 2.91 -17.15 18.17
CA LYS A 99 3.99 -17.58 19.06
C LYS A 99 4.99 -16.44 19.24
N GLU A 100 5.26 -16.07 20.48
CA GLU A 100 6.36 -15.15 20.78
C GLU A 100 7.69 -15.85 20.52
N VAL A 101 8.61 -15.15 19.86
CA VAL A 101 9.95 -15.64 19.55
C VAL A 101 11.00 -14.63 19.99
N LYS A 102 12.23 -15.11 20.16
CA LYS A 102 13.36 -14.26 20.57
C LYS A 102 13.53 -13.12 19.56
N PHE A 103 13.40 -11.88 20.05
CA PHE A 103 13.76 -10.70 19.28
C PHE A 103 15.26 -10.72 18.96
N VAL A 104 15.57 -10.49 17.69
CA VAL A 104 16.92 -10.26 17.21
C VAL A 104 16.91 -8.91 16.52
N TYR A 105 17.63 -7.95 17.08
CA TYR A 105 17.78 -6.65 16.45
C TYR A 105 18.54 -6.82 15.14
N ASP A 106 17.92 -6.39 14.05
CA ASP A 106 18.49 -6.38 12.73
C ASP A 106 18.12 -5.06 12.05
N GLN A 107 19.11 -4.39 11.48
CA GLN A 107 18.94 -3.12 10.77
C GLN A 107 18.03 -3.26 9.56
N TYR A 108 17.98 -4.45 8.95
CA TYR A 108 17.04 -4.76 7.89
C TYR A 108 15.59 -4.70 8.38
N LEU A 109 15.29 -5.20 9.59
CA LEU A 109 13.96 -5.11 10.20
C LEU A 109 13.57 -3.65 10.46
N VAL A 110 14.51 -2.87 10.98
CA VAL A 110 14.31 -1.43 11.23
C VAL A 110 13.99 -0.70 9.92
N LYS A 111 14.76 -0.97 8.87
CA LYS A 111 14.53 -0.40 7.54
C LYS A 111 13.11 -0.72 7.04
N ILE A 112 12.70 -1.99 7.11
CA ILE A 112 11.37 -2.43 6.68
C ILE A 112 10.27 -1.71 7.46
N ALA A 113 10.41 -1.60 8.79
CA ALA A 113 9.40 -0.94 9.61
C ALA A 113 9.23 0.53 9.21
N TYR A 114 10.32 1.23 8.92
CA TYR A 114 10.26 2.62 8.46
C TYR A 114 9.67 2.75 7.05
N GLU A 115 10.14 1.96 6.10
CA GLU A 115 9.58 1.96 4.74
C GLU A 115 8.07 1.71 4.79
N ALA A 116 7.64 0.73 5.57
CA ALA A 116 6.23 0.42 5.69
C ALA A 116 5.42 1.54 6.36
N PHE A 117 5.94 2.17 7.44
CA PHE A 117 5.35 3.36 8.06
C PHE A 117 5.19 4.53 7.08
N ILE A 118 6.21 4.81 6.28
CA ILE A 118 6.17 5.86 5.25
C ILE A 118 5.11 5.53 4.21
N ILE A 119 5.09 4.30 3.70
CA ILE A 119 4.10 3.87 2.72
C ILE A 119 2.68 4.04 3.31
N ARG A 120 2.46 3.70 4.58
CA ARG A 120 1.13 3.88 5.20
C ARG A 120 0.76 5.36 5.37
N THR A 121 1.71 6.19 5.78
CA THR A 121 1.51 7.64 5.91
C THR A 121 1.16 8.26 4.55
N LEU A 122 1.81 7.80 3.48
CA LEU A 122 1.49 8.20 2.11
C LEU A 122 0.07 7.78 1.72
N GLU A 123 -0.32 6.53 1.98
CA GLU A 123 -1.66 6.03 1.71
C GLU A 123 -2.74 6.82 2.47
N GLU A 124 -2.50 7.17 3.73
CA GLU A 124 -3.40 8.00 4.54
C GLU A 124 -3.57 9.41 3.98
N ALA A 125 -2.50 9.98 3.41
CA ALA A 125 -2.54 11.23 2.67
C ALA A 125 -3.18 11.10 1.26
N GLY A 126 -3.71 9.92 0.90
CA GLY A 126 -4.37 9.66 -0.37
C GLY A 126 -3.42 9.32 -1.52
N ASN A 127 -2.17 8.93 -1.20
CA ASN A 127 -1.12 8.64 -2.17
C ASN A 127 -0.78 7.15 -2.19
N TYR A 128 -0.80 6.55 -3.37
CA TYR A 128 -0.68 5.10 -3.50
C TYR A 128 0.64 4.74 -4.15
N LEU A 129 1.44 3.94 -3.45
CA LEU A 129 2.63 3.34 -4.03
C LEU A 129 2.24 2.11 -4.84
N MET A 130 2.57 2.14 -6.12
CA MET A 130 2.33 1.10 -7.10
C MET A 130 3.66 0.56 -7.59
N TYR A 131 3.69 -0.72 -7.98
CA TYR A 131 4.89 -1.36 -8.50
C TYR A 131 4.64 -1.76 -9.95
N PHE A 132 5.35 -1.14 -10.89
CA PHE A 132 5.31 -1.43 -12.32
C PHE A 132 6.67 -1.14 -12.96
N GLU A 133 7.48 -2.16 -13.24
CA GLU A 133 8.88 -2.07 -13.74
C GLU A 133 9.84 -1.18 -12.91
N SER A 134 9.29 -0.32 -12.04
CA SER A 134 9.80 0.72 -11.17
C SER A 134 8.73 0.97 -10.07
N THR A 135 9.10 1.65 -8.99
CA THR A 135 8.13 2.10 -7.98
C THR A 135 7.49 3.41 -8.45
N ILE A 136 6.17 3.44 -8.50
CA ILE A 136 5.38 4.59 -8.96
C ILE A 136 4.56 5.11 -7.79
N LEU A 137 4.56 6.42 -7.59
CA LEU A 137 3.60 7.09 -6.72
C LEU A 137 2.42 7.58 -7.53
N TYR A 138 1.21 7.24 -7.08
CA TYR A 138 -0.04 7.60 -7.72
C TYR A 138 -0.92 8.47 -6.84
N ASP A 139 -1.40 9.55 -7.45
CA ASP A 139 -2.49 10.34 -6.93
C ASP A 139 -3.77 10.00 -7.72
N PRO A 140 -4.92 9.76 -7.06
CA PRO A 140 -6.23 9.52 -7.70
C PRO A 140 -6.67 10.57 -8.72
N ARG A 141 -6.13 11.79 -8.66
CA ARG A 141 -6.34 12.86 -9.64
C ARG A 141 -5.61 12.61 -10.96
N GLY A 142 -4.94 11.46 -11.10
CA GLY A 142 -4.27 11.01 -12.32
C GLY A 142 -2.84 11.52 -12.45
N ILE A 143 -2.13 11.71 -11.33
CA ILE A 143 -0.71 12.09 -11.31
C ILE A 143 0.13 10.86 -11.01
N LEU A 144 1.18 10.65 -11.81
CA LEU A 144 2.18 9.60 -11.63
C LEU A 144 3.56 10.23 -11.40
N VAL A 145 4.33 9.65 -10.49
CA VAL A 145 5.76 9.90 -10.33
C VAL A 145 6.47 8.55 -10.41
N SER A 146 7.37 8.36 -11.39
CA SER A 146 8.09 7.09 -11.63
C SER A 146 9.46 7.04 -10.95
N ASP A 147 10.05 5.84 -10.92
CA ASP A 147 11.44 5.61 -10.49
C ASP A 147 11.73 6.05 -9.06
N LEU A 148 10.73 5.96 -8.19
CA LEU A 148 10.84 6.34 -6.79
C LEU A 148 11.67 5.29 -6.04
N SER A 149 12.88 5.66 -5.63
CA SER A 149 13.70 4.88 -4.69
C SER A 149 13.55 5.47 -3.29
N ILE A 150 13.10 4.65 -2.34
CA ILE A 150 13.20 4.97 -0.91
C ILE A 150 14.58 4.51 -0.45
N ASN A 151 15.50 5.46 -0.31
CA ASN A 151 16.84 5.24 0.19
C ASN A 151 16.94 5.81 1.61
N SER A 152 17.18 4.97 2.60
CA SER A 152 17.67 5.49 3.89
C SER A 152 19.18 5.66 3.79
N GLN A 153 19.72 6.86 4.03
CA GLN A 153 21.18 7.00 4.12
C GLN A 153 21.70 6.09 5.23
N SER A 154 22.63 5.23 4.88
CA SER A 154 23.29 4.29 5.78
C SER A 154 24.43 5.01 6.49
N PRO A 155 24.37 5.20 7.81
CA PRO A 155 25.55 5.01 8.64
C PRO A 155 25.75 3.52 8.95
N LEU A 156 24.79 2.65 8.65
CA LEU A 156 24.54 1.45 9.43
C LEU A 156 25.44 0.24 9.13
N GLN A 157 26.11 0.18 7.97
CA GLN A 157 27.13 -0.86 7.73
C GLN A 157 28.48 -0.60 8.41
N PHE A 158 28.81 0.67 8.68
CA PHE A 158 30.11 1.04 9.30
C PHE A 158 30.00 1.34 10.81
N VAL A 159 28.79 1.61 11.29
CA VAL A 159 28.57 2.26 12.58
C VAL A 159 28.09 1.30 13.68
N SER A 160 27.88 0.00 13.39
CA SER A 160 27.69 -1.00 14.47
C SER A 160 28.86 -1.04 15.46
N GLN A 161 30.05 -0.57 15.04
CA GLN A 161 31.25 -0.44 15.87
C GLN A 161 31.41 0.93 16.57
N MET A 162 30.66 1.97 16.17
CA MET A 162 30.89 3.35 16.66
C MET A 162 29.79 3.95 17.54
N ILE A 163 28.58 3.38 17.63
CA ILE A 163 27.51 4.00 18.44
C ILE A 163 27.63 3.62 19.92
N LYS A 164 28.57 4.28 20.60
CA LYS A 164 28.34 4.78 21.96
C LYS A 164 28.11 6.30 21.84
N ASN A 165 26.93 6.75 22.25
CA ASN A 165 26.62 8.14 22.64
C ASN A 165 26.45 9.25 21.58
N GLN A 166 25.64 9.08 20.53
CA GLN A 166 25.12 10.25 19.78
C GLN A 166 23.66 10.08 19.32
N ASN A 167 22.87 11.15 19.47
CA ASN A 167 21.50 11.31 18.94
C ASN A 167 21.56 11.37 17.42
N HIS A 168 21.46 10.22 16.77
CA HIS A 168 21.40 10.14 15.31
C HIS A 168 19.95 10.07 14.86
N LYS A 169 19.51 11.13 14.18
CA LYS A 169 18.30 11.13 13.35
C LYS A 169 18.58 10.27 12.12
N MET A 170 17.70 9.32 11.81
CA MET A 170 17.79 8.54 10.57
C MET A 170 17.22 9.37 9.41
N LEU A 171 18.04 9.62 8.39
CA LEU A 171 17.63 10.34 7.17
C LEU A 171 17.02 9.36 6.17
N ILE A 172 15.76 9.57 5.81
CA ILE A 172 15.11 8.81 4.73
C ILE A 172 14.93 9.72 3.53
N GLU A 173 15.61 9.37 2.44
CA GLU A 173 15.65 10.07 1.17
C GLU A 173 14.76 9.34 0.16
N MET A 174 13.66 9.96 -0.25
CA MET A 174 12.84 9.45 -1.35
C MET A 174 13.20 10.21 -2.62
N THR A 175 13.85 9.55 -3.58
CA THR A 175 14.26 10.17 -4.84
C THR A 175 13.57 9.54 -6.04
N GLY A 176 13.22 10.32 -7.06
CA GLY A 176 12.61 9.77 -8.29
C GLY A 176 12.67 10.71 -9.48
N GLN A 177 12.49 10.16 -10.69
CA GLN A 177 12.36 10.95 -11.91
C GLN A 177 10.91 11.36 -12.10
N ILE A 178 10.67 12.67 -12.23
CA ILE A 178 9.32 13.19 -12.39
C ILE A 178 8.90 13.03 -13.86
N SER A 179 8.10 12.00 -14.14
CA SER A 179 7.43 11.81 -15.42
C SER A 179 5.92 11.93 -15.25
N CYS A 180 5.35 13.05 -15.69
CA CYS A 180 3.93 13.34 -15.51
C CYS A 180 3.11 12.71 -16.64
N GLN A 181 2.27 11.74 -16.31
CA GLN A 181 1.36 11.10 -17.26
C GLN A 181 -0.05 11.09 -16.68
N LYS A 182 -1.00 11.72 -17.38
CA LYS A 182 -2.41 11.55 -17.05
C LYS A 182 -2.82 10.14 -17.47
N ILE A 183 -3.15 9.29 -16.50
CA ILE A 183 -3.79 8.01 -16.79
C ILE A 183 -5.25 8.31 -17.12
N ASN A 184 -5.66 7.99 -18.35
CA ASN A 184 -7.07 7.84 -18.63
C ASN A 184 -7.51 6.51 -18.01
N ILE A 185 -7.98 6.60 -16.77
CA ILE A 185 -8.84 5.60 -16.17
C ILE A 185 -9.94 5.27 -17.19
N PHE A 186 -10.39 4.01 -17.26
CA PHE A 186 -11.41 3.52 -18.21
C PHE A 186 -12.78 4.22 -18.03
N ASP A 187 -12.86 5.53 -18.21
CA ASP A 187 -14.06 6.36 -18.25
C ASP A 187 -14.64 6.42 -19.68
N SER A 188 -14.01 5.68 -20.61
CA SER A 188 -14.35 5.63 -22.03
C SER A 188 -15.50 4.67 -22.37
N LEU A 189 -16.41 4.39 -21.43
CA LEU A 189 -17.72 3.90 -21.84
C LEU A 189 -18.36 5.01 -22.67
N SER A 190 -18.54 4.76 -23.97
CA SER A 190 -19.31 5.67 -24.82
C SER A 190 -20.70 5.89 -24.20
N LYS A 191 -21.35 7.02 -24.52
CA LYS A 191 -22.74 7.28 -24.06
C LYS A 191 -23.67 6.09 -24.37
N THR A 192 -23.44 5.41 -25.49
CA THR A 192 -24.17 4.21 -25.90
C THR A 192 -23.92 3.04 -24.95
N GLN A 193 -22.66 2.76 -24.59
CA GLN A 193 -22.32 1.68 -23.66
C GLN A 193 -22.77 1.97 -22.22
N LYS A 194 -22.75 3.24 -21.78
CA LYS A 194 -23.32 3.64 -20.47
C LYS A 194 -24.82 3.33 -20.42
N LYS A 195 -25.57 3.73 -21.46
CA LYS A 195 -27.00 3.41 -21.61
C LYS A 195 -27.25 1.90 -21.67
N GLU A 196 -26.40 1.16 -22.38
CA GLU A 196 -26.55 -0.30 -22.46
C GLU A 196 -26.30 -0.98 -21.11
N CYS A 197 -25.28 -0.56 -20.35
CA CYS A 197 -25.10 -0.99 -18.97
C CYS A 197 -26.26 -0.57 -18.05
N GLU A 198 -26.92 0.55 -18.31
CA GLU A 198 -28.12 0.96 -17.56
C GLU A 198 -29.32 0.06 -17.84
N LEU A 199 -29.47 -0.39 -19.09
CA LEU A 199 -30.62 -1.19 -19.54
C LEU A 199 -30.44 -2.69 -19.34
N LYS A 200 -29.23 -3.22 -19.62
CA LYS A 200 -28.91 -4.66 -19.62
C LYS A 200 -28.04 -5.07 -18.43
N SER A 201 -27.72 -4.14 -17.54
CA SER A 201 -26.77 -4.31 -16.41
C SER A 201 -25.34 -4.66 -16.80
N SER A 202 -25.05 -4.83 -18.10
CA SER A 202 -23.70 -5.12 -18.60
C SER A 202 -23.53 -4.88 -20.11
N VAL A 203 -22.28 -4.78 -20.53
CA VAL A 203 -21.80 -4.67 -21.91
C VAL A 203 -20.62 -5.61 -22.09
N ASP A 204 -20.72 -6.54 -23.03
CA ASP A 204 -19.60 -7.39 -23.41
C ASP A 204 -18.63 -6.62 -24.31
N LEU A 205 -17.35 -6.88 -24.15
CA LEU A 205 -16.27 -6.26 -24.87
C LEU A 205 -15.41 -7.36 -25.49
N ASP A 206 -15.14 -7.28 -26.81
CA ASP A 206 -14.35 -8.27 -27.54
C ASP A 206 -12.86 -8.22 -27.18
N PHE A 207 -12.50 -8.57 -25.95
CA PHE A 207 -11.14 -8.63 -25.44
C PHE A 207 -10.35 -7.33 -25.68
N ARG A 208 -10.85 -6.22 -25.14
CA ARG A 208 -10.16 -4.92 -25.24
C ARG A 208 -8.92 -4.92 -24.35
N ARG A 209 -7.75 -4.70 -24.96
CA ARG A 209 -6.47 -4.64 -24.22
C ARG A 209 -6.49 -3.54 -23.16
N CYS A 210 -5.91 -3.80 -22.00
CA CYS A 210 -5.83 -2.87 -20.88
C CYS A 210 -4.60 -3.12 -20.00
N LEU A 211 -4.34 -2.20 -19.06
CA LEU A 211 -3.51 -2.44 -17.87
C LEU A 211 -4.43 -2.40 -16.65
N VAL A 212 -4.13 -3.22 -15.64
CA VAL A 212 -4.89 -3.21 -14.37
C VAL A 212 -4.01 -2.88 -13.17
N LEU A 213 -4.52 -2.01 -12.29
CA LEU A 213 -3.92 -1.69 -11.00
C LEU A 213 -3.98 -2.89 -10.04
N PRO A 214 -3.16 -2.94 -8.97
CA PRO A 214 -2.02 -2.06 -8.67
C PRO A 214 -0.79 -2.27 -9.55
N ARG A 215 -0.70 -3.38 -10.29
CA ARG A 215 0.55 -3.84 -10.89
C ARG A 215 0.78 -3.40 -12.32
N PHE A 216 -0.17 -2.68 -12.93
CA PHE A 216 -0.25 -2.42 -14.37
C PHE A 216 0.03 -3.66 -15.21
N SER A 217 -0.55 -4.79 -14.80
CA SER A 217 -0.39 -6.02 -15.55
C SER A 217 -1.20 -5.92 -16.84
N ARG A 218 -0.58 -6.31 -17.97
CA ARG A 218 -1.27 -6.37 -19.26
C ARG A 218 -2.38 -7.40 -19.20
N ALA A 219 -3.57 -7.00 -19.60
CA ALA A 219 -4.75 -7.83 -19.54
C ALA A 219 -5.76 -7.46 -20.64
N TYR A 220 -6.90 -8.14 -20.64
CA TYR A 220 -8.02 -7.90 -21.54
C TYR A 220 -9.31 -7.72 -20.75
N VAL A 221 -10.03 -6.64 -21.03
CA VAL A 221 -11.41 -6.47 -20.57
C VAL A 221 -12.34 -7.23 -21.51
N ILE A 222 -13.11 -8.15 -20.96
CA ILE A 222 -14.10 -8.94 -21.70
C ILE A 222 -15.54 -8.46 -21.47
N LYS A 223 -15.77 -7.76 -20.37
CA LYS A 223 -17.12 -7.31 -19.99
C LYS A 223 -17.03 -6.16 -19.00
N ILE A 224 -17.98 -5.24 -19.09
CA ILE A 224 -18.25 -4.23 -18.07
C ILE A 224 -19.66 -4.45 -17.54
N ALA A 225 -19.85 -4.38 -16.23
CA ALA A 225 -21.14 -4.62 -15.59
C ALA A 225 -21.39 -3.63 -14.46
N LYS A 226 -22.66 -3.46 -14.10
CA LYS A 226 -23.05 -2.84 -12.83
C LYS A 226 -22.82 -3.85 -11.71
N PRO A 227 -21.99 -3.55 -10.70
CA PRO A 227 -21.82 -4.43 -9.55
C PRO A 227 -23.08 -4.42 -8.68
N ASN A 228 -23.32 -5.50 -7.95
CA ASN A 228 -24.35 -5.50 -6.91
C ASN A 228 -23.80 -4.91 -5.60
N PRO A 229 -24.65 -4.46 -4.66
CA PRO A 229 -24.20 -3.78 -3.43
C PRO A 229 -23.25 -4.63 -2.56
N VAL A 230 -23.48 -5.95 -2.48
CA VAL A 230 -22.64 -6.87 -1.68
C VAL A 230 -21.24 -7.01 -2.29
N GLU A 231 -21.16 -7.05 -3.61
CA GLU A 231 -19.90 -7.06 -4.37
C GLU A 231 -19.13 -5.74 -4.18
N ILE A 232 -19.83 -4.59 -4.17
CA ILE A 232 -19.19 -3.28 -3.94
C ILE A 232 -18.49 -3.25 -2.58
N GLU A 233 -19.17 -3.60 -1.49
CA GLU A 233 -18.59 -3.54 -0.15
C GLU A 233 -17.44 -4.53 0.03
N SER A 234 -17.60 -5.74 -0.52
CA SER A 234 -16.52 -6.75 -0.51
C SER A 234 -15.29 -6.27 -1.28
N MET A 235 -15.49 -5.62 -2.42
CA MET A 235 -14.42 -5.10 -3.27
C MET A 235 -13.72 -3.91 -2.62
N LYS A 236 -14.46 -2.94 -2.10
CA LYS A 236 -13.89 -1.81 -1.34
C LYS A 236 -12.99 -2.30 -0.21
N LYS A 237 -13.48 -3.26 0.59
CA LYS A 237 -12.73 -3.86 1.69
C LYS A 237 -11.46 -4.56 1.20
N TYR A 238 -11.55 -5.40 0.18
CA TYR A 238 -10.38 -6.09 -0.39
C TYR A 238 -9.31 -5.13 -0.89
N TRP A 239 -9.72 -4.15 -1.70
CA TRP A 239 -8.78 -3.23 -2.32
C TRP A 239 -8.11 -2.33 -1.31
N TRP A 240 -8.85 -1.87 -0.31
CA TRP A 240 -8.29 -1.15 0.82
C TRP A 240 -7.31 -2.02 1.61
N GLN A 241 -7.74 -3.21 2.07
CA GLN A 241 -6.92 -4.06 2.92
C GLN A 241 -5.70 -4.62 2.20
N SER A 242 -5.80 -5.00 0.93
CA SER A 242 -4.73 -5.66 0.18
C SER A 242 -3.82 -4.69 -0.56
N HIS A 243 -4.38 -3.58 -1.07
CA HIS A 243 -3.69 -2.68 -1.99
C HIS A 243 -3.67 -1.22 -1.52
N GLY A 244 -4.36 -0.89 -0.44
CA GLY A 244 -4.40 0.47 0.12
C GLY A 244 -5.31 1.40 -0.65
N PHE A 245 -5.93 0.98 -1.76
CA PHE A 245 -6.78 1.87 -2.54
C PHE A 245 -8.10 2.16 -1.82
N LEU A 246 -8.28 3.41 -1.39
CA LEU A 246 -9.58 3.89 -0.92
C LEU A 246 -10.48 4.14 -2.13
N MET A 247 -11.57 3.38 -2.20
CA MET A 247 -12.55 3.48 -3.30
C MET A 247 -13.81 4.17 -2.81
N ASN A 248 -14.01 5.42 -3.23
CA ASN A 248 -15.19 6.21 -2.85
C ASN A 248 -16.48 5.58 -3.43
N GLU A 249 -16.56 5.51 -4.75
CA GLU A 249 -17.72 4.94 -5.46
C GLU A 249 -17.26 3.95 -6.53
N ILE A 250 -17.90 2.77 -6.59
CA ILE A 250 -17.69 1.79 -7.65
C ILE A 250 -18.98 1.75 -8.47
N GLN A 251 -19.02 2.56 -9.53
CA GLN A 251 -20.20 2.63 -10.42
C GLN A 251 -20.27 1.43 -11.37
N TYR A 252 -19.11 0.94 -11.82
CA TYR A 252 -18.99 -0.16 -12.76
C TYR A 252 -17.80 -1.05 -12.40
N VAL A 253 -17.89 -2.31 -12.80
CA VAL A 253 -16.80 -3.29 -12.69
C VAL A 253 -16.48 -3.87 -14.06
N ALA A 254 -15.21 -4.21 -14.27
CA ALA A 254 -14.70 -4.88 -15.44
C ALA A 254 -14.40 -6.35 -15.10
N LYS A 255 -14.83 -7.28 -15.95
CA LYS A 255 -14.29 -8.64 -15.97
C LYS A 255 -13.03 -8.63 -16.83
N VAL A 256 -11.93 -9.06 -16.23
CA VAL A 256 -10.58 -8.97 -16.78
C VAL A 256 -9.96 -10.36 -16.83
N THR A 257 -9.36 -10.69 -17.97
CA THR A 257 -8.58 -11.92 -18.15
C THR A 257 -7.15 -11.59 -18.56
N PHE A 258 -6.21 -12.44 -18.19
CA PHE A 258 -4.80 -12.32 -18.54
C PHE A 258 -4.41 -13.19 -19.75
N SER A 259 -5.33 -14.03 -20.25
CA SER A 259 -5.21 -14.75 -21.51
C SER A 259 -6.37 -14.39 -22.45
N LYS A 260 -6.15 -14.49 -23.76
CA LYS A 260 -7.22 -14.40 -24.76
C LYS A 260 -8.07 -15.67 -24.86
N ASP A 261 -7.70 -16.74 -24.16
CA ASP A 261 -8.50 -17.96 -24.12
C ASP A 261 -9.77 -17.73 -23.29
N GLU A 262 -10.94 -17.94 -23.91
CA GLU A 262 -12.26 -17.81 -23.28
C GLU A 262 -12.47 -18.75 -22.07
N THR A 263 -11.61 -19.76 -21.91
CA THR A 263 -11.59 -20.69 -20.78
C THR A 263 -10.83 -20.17 -19.55
N ALA A 264 -10.14 -19.03 -19.68
CA ALA A 264 -9.37 -18.47 -18.56
C ALA A 264 -10.27 -17.82 -17.51
N PHE A 265 -9.97 -18.06 -16.24
CA PHE A 265 -10.67 -17.44 -15.11
C PHE A 265 -10.60 -15.91 -15.19
N ALA A 266 -11.75 -15.26 -15.39
CA ALA A 266 -11.86 -13.81 -15.37
C ALA A 266 -11.96 -13.29 -13.94
N LEU A 267 -11.11 -12.32 -13.61
CA LEU A 267 -11.15 -11.59 -12.34
C LEU A 267 -12.01 -10.34 -12.48
N THR A 268 -12.56 -9.88 -11.36
CA THR A 268 -13.39 -8.67 -11.35
C THR A 268 -12.61 -7.50 -10.76
N TYR A 269 -12.55 -6.41 -11.52
CA TYR A 269 -11.86 -5.17 -11.14
C TYR A 269 -12.86 -4.02 -11.08
N PRO A 270 -12.73 -3.08 -10.16
CA PRO A 270 -13.35 -1.77 -10.28
C PRO A 270 -12.93 -1.15 -11.61
N LEU A 271 -13.88 -0.58 -12.36
CA LEU A 271 -13.56 0.00 -13.66
C LEU A 271 -12.49 1.10 -13.55
N GLN A 272 -12.49 1.84 -12.43
CA GLN A 272 -11.51 2.88 -12.14
C GLN A 272 -10.06 2.38 -11.97
N CYS A 273 -9.88 1.07 -11.82
CA CYS A 273 -8.58 0.41 -11.70
C CYS A 273 -8.11 -0.21 -13.03
N VAL A 274 -8.84 0.02 -14.11
CA VAL A 274 -8.51 -0.44 -15.45
C VAL A 274 -8.08 0.77 -16.28
N VAL A 275 -7.00 0.61 -17.04
CA VAL A 275 -6.42 1.64 -17.91
C VAL A 275 -6.47 1.14 -19.34
N ASP A 276 -7.06 1.92 -20.23
CA ASP A 276 -7.08 1.58 -21.65
C ASP A 276 -5.73 1.89 -22.31
N ILE A 277 -5.06 0.86 -22.84
CA ILE A 277 -3.74 1.04 -23.46
C ILE A 277 -3.81 1.66 -24.85
N ASN A 278 -5.00 1.68 -25.46
CA ASN A 278 -5.18 2.25 -26.79
C ASN A 278 -5.34 3.78 -26.74
N GLN A 279 -5.49 4.37 -25.56
CA GLN A 279 -5.41 5.81 -25.38
C GLN A 279 -3.99 6.21 -25.01
N PRO A 280 -3.35 7.15 -25.75
CA PRO A 280 -2.02 7.60 -25.42
C PRO A 280 -2.01 8.25 -24.03
N LEU A 281 -1.03 7.89 -23.20
CA LEU A 281 -0.76 8.57 -21.94
C LEU A 281 -0.38 10.02 -22.27
N VAL A 282 -1.25 10.96 -21.89
CA VAL A 282 -1.06 12.37 -22.27
C VAL A 282 -0.07 13.01 -21.29
N ARG A 283 1.07 13.46 -21.81
CA ARG A 283 1.94 14.42 -21.11
C ARG A 283 1.24 15.77 -21.14
N ASN A 284 0.84 16.27 -19.98
CA ASN A 284 0.15 17.55 -19.84
C ASN A 284 1.00 18.50 -18.98
N ASP A 285 1.40 19.64 -19.52
CA ASP A 285 2.24 20.62 -18.81
C ASP A 285 1.53 21.22 -17.58
N ALA A 286 0.20 21.30 -17.59
CA ALA A 286 -0.59 21.66 -16.41
C ALA A 286 -0.52 20.59 -15.32
N ALA A 287 -0.31 19.31 -15.68
CA ALA A 287 -0.04 18.27 -14.71
C ALA A 287 1.31 18.52 -14.03
N GLY A 288 2.33 19.03 -14.74
CA GLY A 288 3.63 19.38 -14.15
C GLY A 288 3.54 20.38 -13.00
N ARG A 289 2.70 21.43 -13.12
CA ARG A 289 2.43 22.36 -11.99
C ARG A 289 1.71 21.68 -10.83
N LYS A 290 0.68 20.89 -11.12
CA LYS A 290 -0.02 20.10 -10.10
C LYS A 290 0.88 19.09 -9.39
N VAL A 291 1.88 18.54 -10.09
CA VAL A 291 2.87 17.63 -9.51
C VAL A 291 3.79 18.36 -8.55
N ALA A 292 4.26 19.56 -8.88
CA ALA A 292 5.06 20.36 -7.94
C ALA A 292 4.28 20.70 -6.67
N GLU A 293 3.04 21.20 -6.80
CA GLU A 293 2.14 21.48 -5.67
C GLU A 293 1.84 20.21 -4.85
N PHE A 294 1.63 19.09 -5.54
CA PHE A 294 1.42 17.78 -4.94
C PHE A 294 2.62 17.32 -4.10
N ILE A 295 3.82 17.43 -4.65
CA ILE A 295 5.07 17.07 -3.97
C ILE A 295 5.25 17.88 -2.69
N ASP A 296 5.00 19.19 -2.75
CA ASP A 296 5.17 20.06 -1.60
C ASP A 296 4.09 19.79 -0.54
N SER A 297 2.84 19.54 -0.93
CA SER A 297 1.78 19.09 -0.01
C SER A 297 2.15 17.80 0.71
N MET A 298 2.73 16.82 0.00
CA MET A 298 3.15 15.57 0.62
C MET A 298 4.25 15.76 1.66
N LYS A 299 5.21 16.67 1.42
CA LYS A 299 6.28 16.97 2.39
C LYS A 299 5.68 17.45 3.70
N ASP A 300 4.69 18.33 3.62
CA ASP A 300 4.02 18.89 4.79
C ASP A 300 3.21 17.83 5.55
N ASP A 301 2.51 16.96 4.84
CA ASP A 301 1.70 15.89 5.44
C ASP A 301 2.57 14.87 6.20
N ILE A 302 3.64 14.39 5.57
CA ILE A 302 4.59 13.46 6.19
C ILE A 302 5.27 14.14 7.39
N THR A 303 5.67 15.40 7.24
CA THR A 303 6.34 16.15 8.31
C THR A 303 5.43 16.35 9.52
N ARG A 304 4.15 16.68 9.31
CA ARG A 304 3.17 16.85 10.38
C ARG A 304 2.94 15.54 11.16
N ALA A 305 2.79 14.43 10.46
CA ALA A 305 2.65 13.11 11.08
C ALA A 305 3.89 12.75 11.95
N LEU A 306 5.09 13.10 11.48
CA LEU A 306 6.35 12.87 12.20
C LEU A 306 6.60 13.84 13.38
N ILE A 307 6.04 15.05 13.36
CA ILE A 307 6.18 16.01 14.47
C ILE A 307 5.19 15.67 15.60
N ALA A 308 3.97 15.26 15.26
CA ALA A 308 2.96 14.85 16.23
C ALA A 308 3.49 13.72 17.14
N THR A 309 4.18 12.73 16.55
CA THR A 309 4.81 11.60 17.26
C THR A 309 5.88 12.00 18.27
N SER A 310 6.78 12.93 17.90
CA SER A 310 7.81 13.43 18.85
C SER A 310 7.18 14.18 20.03
N THR A 311 6.04 14.84 19.80
CA THR A 311 5.36 15.66 20.80
C THR A 311 4.53 14.79 21.76
N GLU A 312 3.82 13.79 21.24
CA GLU A 312 3.01 12.86 22.03
C GLU A 312 3.86 11.95 22.93
N GLN A 313 5.01 11.48 22.43
CA GLN A 313 5.99 10.74 23.23
C GLN A 313 6.61 11.59 24.35
N LYS A 314 6.83 12.89 24.11
CA LYS A 314 7.32 13.82 25.14
C LYS A 314 6.26 14.12 26.20
N LEU A 315 4.99 14.17 25.82
CA LEU A 315 3.86 14.33 26.74
C LEU A 315 3.67 13.08 27.60
N GLN A 316 3.69 11.88 27.01
CA GLN A 316 3.60 10.63 27.77
C GLN A 316 4.78 10.42 28.73
N LYS A 317 6.00 10.85 28.35
CA LYS A 317 7.17 10.83 29.25
C LYS A 317 7.13 11.87 30.38
N LYS A 318 6.29 12.89 30.31
CA LYS A 318 6.10 13.87 31.39
C LYS A 318 4.97 13.48 32.36
N LEU A 319 4.13 12.54 31.95
CA LEU A 319 2.97 12.06 32.69
C LEU A 319 3.24 10.74 33.44
N LEU A 320 4.42 10.15 33.26
CA LEU A 320 4.99 9.02 33.98
C LEU A 320 6.18 9.48 34.82
#